data_AF-A0A932Z6V9-F1
#
_entry.id   AF-A0A932Z6V9-F1
#
_cell.length_a   1.000
_cell.length_b   1.000
_cell.length_c   1.000
_cell.angle_alpha   90.00
_cell.angle_beta   90.00
_cell.angle_gamma   90.00
#
_symmetry.space_group_name_H-M   'P 1'
#
loop_
_entity.id
_entity.type
_entity.pdbx_description
1 polymer ?
#
loop_
_entity_poly.entity_id
_entity_poly.type
_entity_poly.pdbx_seq_one_letter_code
_entity_poly.pdbx_strand_id
1 'polypeptide(L)' 'MVLEQTEYRSKVRREKTKEAIALAMANRWKEAVTVNRAILDLFPEEVEAHNRLGKAFCELGEYP' A
#
# COMPACT_ATOMS: atom_id res chain seq x y z
N MET A 1 23.08 -0.67 -14.37
CA MET A 1 22.77 -0.67 -12.92
C MET A 1 21.49 0.07 -12.54
N VAL A 2 21.12 1.22 -13.15
CA VAL A 2 19.88 1.95 -12.78
C VAL A 2 18.59 1.22 -13.18
N LEU A 3 18.54 0.58 -14.35
CA LEU A 3 17.36 -0.15 -14.86
C LEU A 3 16.93 -1.32 -13.95
N GLU A 4 17.88 -2.09 -13.45
CA GLU A 4 17.64 -3.26 -12.59
C GLU A 4 17.08 -2.84 -11.22
N GLN A 5 17.53 -1.69 -10.70
CA GLN A 5 16.99 -1.09 -9.48
C GLN A 5 15.56 -0.59 -9.67
N THR A 6 15.25 0.01 -10.83
CA THR A 6 13.90 0.48 -11.17
C THR A 6 12.91 -0.68 -11.36
N GLU A 7 13.34 -1.75 -12.00
CA GLU A 7 12.52 -2.96 -12.18
C GLU A 7 12.27 -3.68 -10.85
N TYR A 8 13.30 -3.82 -10.02
CA TYR A 8 13.16 -4.38 -8.68
C TYR A 8 12.18 -3.57 -7.83
N ARG A 9 12.32 -2.23 -7.82
CA ARG A 9 11.39 -1.33 -7.13
C ARG A 9 9.96 -1.46 -7.67
N SER A 10 9.78 -1.52 -8.97
CA SER A 10 8.47 -1.70 -9.60
C SER A 10 7.81 -3.03 -9.23
N LYS A 11 8.60 -4.10 -9.13
CA LYS A 11 8.13 -5.43 -8.73
C LYS A 11 7.73 -5.44 -7.25
N VAL A 12 8.57 -4.91 -6.37
CA VAL A 12 8.27 -4.79 -4.93
C VAL A 12 6.99 -3.99 -4.72
N ARG A 13 6.85 -2.84 -5.40
CA ARG A 13 5.62 -2.03 -5.37
C ARG A 13 4.42 -2.88 -5.76
N ARG A 14 4.46 -3.53 -6.92
CA ARG A 14 3.33 -4.33 -7.44
C ARG A 14 2.91 -5.44 -6.48
N GLU A 15 3.86 -6.16 -5.89
CA GLU A 15 3.53 -7.24 -4.95
C GLU A 15 2.92 -6.72 -3.66
N LYS A 16 3.49 -5.65 -3.07
CA LYS A 16 2.91 -5.02 -1.87
C LYS A 16 1.54 -4.40 -2.14
N THR A 17 1.35 -3.80 -3.32
CA THR A 17 0.05 -3.27 -3.75
C THR A 17 -1.00 -4.38 -3.81
N LYS A 18 -0.68 -5.54 -4.42
CA LYS A 18 -1.61 -6.69 -4.46
C LYS A 18 -1.94 -7.18 -3.05
N GLU A 19 -0.95 -7.28 -2.18
CA GLU A 19 -1.10 -7.68 -0.77
C GLU A 19 -2.07 -6.74 -0.04
N ALA A 20 -1.86 -5.42 -0.15
CA ALA A 20 -2.73 -4.41 0.45
C ALA A 20 -4.19 -4.52 -0.03
N ILE A 21 -4.39 -4.72 -1.34
CA ILE A 21 -5.74 -4.90 -1.92
C ILE A 21 -6.38 -6.18 -1.39
N ALA A 22 -5.65 -7.30 -1.36
CA ALA A 22 -6.16 -8.57 -0.89
C ALA A 22 -6.59 -8.51 0.59
N LEU A 23 -5.80 -7.85 1.43
CA LEU A 23 -6.13 -7.62 2.84
C LEU A 23 -7.40 -6.76 2.99
N ALA A 24 -7.50 -5.68 2.21
CA ALA A 24 -8.69 -4.83 2.17
C ALA A 24 -9.94 -5.62 1.73
N MET A 25 -9.84 -6.45 0.68
CA MET A 25 -10.94 -7.31 0.23
C MET A 25 -11.35 -8.35 1.27
N ALA A 26 -10.43 -8.75 2.15
CA ALA A 26 -10.69 -9.66 3.26
C ALA A 26 -11.22 -8.94 4.53
N ASN A 27 -11.58 -7.65 4.45
CA ASN A 27 -11.92 -6.79 5.60
C ASN A 27 -10.83 -6.68 6.67
N ARG A 28 -9.58 -7.03 6.34
CA ARG A 28 -8.41 -6.93 7.23
C ARG A 28 -7.80 -5.53 7.14
N TRP A 29 -8.60 -4.53 7.47
CA TRP A 29 -8.28 -3.12 7.24
C TRP A 29 -7.03 -2.65 7.99
N LYS A 30 -6.81 -3.11 9.24
CA LYS A 30 -5.60 -2.77 10.02
C LYS A 30 -4.32 -3.22 9.32
N GLU A 31 -4.35 -4.40 8.71
CA GLU A 31 -3.18 -4.93 8.02
C GLU A 31 -2.99 -4.27 6.66
N ALA A 32 -4.09 -3.95 5.96
CA ALA A 32 -4.05 -3.12 4.77
C ALA A 32 -3.43 -1.74 5.07
N VAL A 33 -3.71 -1.12 6.22
CA VAL A 33 -3.05 0.12 6.66
C VAL A 33 -1.54 -0.07 6.79
N THR A 34 -1.10 -1.11 7.49
CA THR A 34 0.33 -1.41 7.67
C THR A 34 1.05 -1.59 6.33
N VAL A 35 0.45 -2.35 5.41
CA VAL A 35 1.05 -2.56 4.08
C VAL A 35 1.07 -1.28 3.26
N ASN A 36 0.00 -0.49 3.24
CA ASN A 36 -0.01 0.79 2.52
C ASN A 36 1.00 1.79 3.09
N ARG A 37 1.21 1.84 4.42
CA ARG A 37 2.29 2.65 5.01
C ARG A 37 3.67 2.17 4.55
N ALA A 38 3.93 0.88 4.56
CA ALA A 38 5.20 0.33 4.07
C ALA A 38 5.44 0.61 2.58
N ILE A 39 4.38 0.68 1.77
CA ILE A 39 4.49 1.12 0.37
C ILE A 39 4.88 2.60 0.32
N LEU A 40 4.25 3.46 1.10
CA LEU A 40 4.55 4.90 1.14
C LEU A 40 5.95 5.20 1.70
N ASP A 41 6.47 4.39 2.62
CA ASP A 41 7.87 4.52 3.10
C ASP A 41 8.88 4.28 1.96
N LEU A 42 8.54 3.40 1.02
CA LEU A 42 9.38 3.07 -0.15
C LEU A 42 9.07 3.93 -1.38
N PHE A 43 7.83 4.42 -1.48
CA PHE A 43 7.26 5.16 -2.60
C PHE A 43 6.37 6.31 -2.07
N PRO A 44 6.97 7.38 -1.53
CA PRO A 44 6.22 8.47 -0.89
C PRO A 44 5.23 9.19 -1.81
N GLU A 45 5.44 9.10 -3.13
CA GLU A 45 4.61 9.75 -4.15
C GLU A 45 3.48 8.85 -4.70
N GLU A 46 3.27 7.64 -4.15
CA GLU A 46 2.18 6.78 -4.63
C GLU A 46 0.81 7.27 -4.14
N VAL A 47 0.16 8.07 -4.99
CA VAL A 47 -1.21 8.57 -4.77
C VAL A 47 -2.22 7.45 -4.50
N GLU A 48 -2.10 6.32 -5.21
CA GLU A 48 -3.01 5.19 -5.03
C GLU A 48 -2.87 4.52 -3.64
N ALA A 49 -1.69 4.50 -3.02
CA ALA A 49 -1.52 3.99 -1.66
C ALA A 49 -2.16 4.93 -0.64
N HIS A 50 -2.07 6.25 -0.83
CA HIS A 50 -2.81 7.20 0.01
C HIS A 50 -4.33 6.98 -0.10
N ASN A 51 -4.86 6.74 -1.29
CA ASN A 51 -6.29 6.45 -1.48
C ASN A 51 -6.71 5.15 -0.77
N ARG A 52 -5.92 4.08 -0.92
CA ARG A 52 -6.16 2.80 -0.22
C ARG A 52 -6.07 2.95 1.29
N LEU A 53 -5.10 3.73 1.78
CA LEU A 53 -4.91 4.03 3.19
C LEU A 53 -6.11 4.79 3.76
N GLY A 54 -6.58 5.84 3.06
CA GLY A 54 -7.76 6.60 3.44
C GLY A 54 -9.00 5.72 3.51
N LYS A 55 -9.22 4.85 2.51
CA LYS A 55 -10.31 3.87 2.56
C LYS A 55 -10.20 2.95 3.78
N ALA A 56 -9.01 2.41 4.06
CA ALA A 56 -8.83 1.52 5.19
C ALA A 56 -9.08 2.21 6.54
N PHE A 57 -8.70 3.48 6.70
CA PHE A 57 -9.05 4.26 7.90
C PHE A 57 -10.54 4.52 8.04
N CYS A 58 -11.23 4.88 6.95
CA CYS A 58 -12.69 5.04 6.95
C CYS A 58 -13.40 3.76 7.41
N GLU A 59 -12.99 2.59 6.91
CA GLU A 59 -13.60 1.29 7.25
C GLU A 59 -13.28 0.83 8.67
N LEU A 60 -12.15 1.27 9.23
CA LEU A 60 -11.82 1.04 10.64
C LEU A 60 -12.65 1.90 11.60
N GLY A 61 -13.34 2.93 11.09
CA GLY A 61 -13.96 3.95 11.92
C GLY A 61 -12.94 4.81 12.69
N GLU A 62 -11.65 4.60 12.42
CA GLU A 62 -10.55 5.41 12.93
C GLU A 62 -10.29 6.53 11.91
N TYR A 63 -11.17 7.52 11.91
CA TYR A 63 -10.85 8.81 11.30
C TYR A 63 -9.76 9.48 12.16
N PRO A 64 -8.65 9.95 11.58
CA PRO A 64 -7.76 10.86 12.28
C PRO A 64 -8.44 12.20 12.59
#